data_AF-A0A529QC34-F1
#
_entry.id   AF-A0A529QC34-F1
#
_cell.length_a   1.000
_cell.length_b   1.000
_cell.length_c   1.000
_cell.angle_alpha   90.00
_cell.angle_beta   90.00
_cell.angle_gamma   90.00
#
_symmetry.space_group_name_H-M   'P 1'
#
loop_
_entity.id
_entity.type
_entity.pdbx_description
1 polymer ?
#
loop_
_entity_poly.entity_id
_entity_poly.type
_entity_poly.pdbx_seq_one_letter_code
_entity_poly.pdbx_strand_id
1 'polypeptide(L)'
;ALVGDEDGDFAGGSYVVVQKYLHNMAAWKETPTHVQEEIIGRTKIDNIEIDDDDKPRKSHKSLATIEDDAGNEYDILRDNMPFGRPGQNEFGTYFIGYTRYLWVIEKMLQRMYVGDPPGAYDRLLDFSTPHTGTTFFAPTRPMLQKLVEGVQK
;
A
#
# COMPACT_ATOMS: atom_id res chain seq x y z
N ALA A 1 -8.93 -10.21 -0.90
CA ALA A 1 -7.54 -10.70 -0.72
C ALA A 1 -7.27 -12.03 -1.41
N LEU A 2 -8.19 -13.01 -1.38
CA LEU A 2 -7.93 -14.33 -1.98
C LEU A 2 -8.34 -14.40 -3.45
N VAL A 3 -7.53 -15.08 -4.27
CA VAL A 3 -7.86 -15.51 -5.64
C VAL A 3 -9.09 -16.41 -5.61
N GLY A 4 -10.01 -16.22 -6.56
CA GLY A 4 -11.25 -17.00 -6.70
C GLY A 4 -11.35 -17.70 -8.06
N ASP A 5 -12.59 -17.85 -8.55
CA ASP A 5 -12.90 -18.58 -9.77
C ASP A 5 -12.36 -17.95 -11.07
N GLU A 6 -11.88 -16.70 -11.01
CA GLU A 6 -11.17 -16.06 -12.11
C GLU A 6 -9.85 -16.76 -12.47
N ASP A 7 -9.27 -17.49 -11.51
CA ASP A 7 -8.05 -18.27 -11.68
C ASP A 7 -8.11 -19.53 -10.79
N GLY A 8 -8.93 -20.48 -11.22
CA GLY A 8 -9.31 -21.67 -10.44
C GLY A 8 -8.13 -22.52 -9.97
N ASP A 9 -7.03 -22.57 -10.73
CA ASP A 9 -5.82 -23.33 -10.37
C ASP A 9 -5.11 -22.75 -9.14
N PHE A 10 -5.31 -21.46 -8.87
CA PHE A 10 -4.68 -20.69 -7.82
C PHE A 10 -5.67 -20.17 -6.77
N ALA A 11 -6.94 -20.57 -6.87
CA ALA A 11 -8.00 -20.19 -5.96
C ALA A 11 -7.63 -20.45 -4.48
N GLY A 12 -7.86 -19.46 -3.63
CA GLY A 12 -7.46 -19.45 -2.22
C GLY A 12 -6.02 -18.97 -1.97
N GLY A 13 -5.22 -18.71 -3.01
CA GLY A 13 -3.94 -18.00 -2.89
C GLY A 13 -4.11 -16.47 -2.82
N SER A 14 -3.01 -15.74 -2.70
CA SER A 14 -3.01 -14.27 -2.68
C SER A 14 -1.73 -13.72 -3.29
N TYR A 15 -1.81 -12.61 -4.01
CA TYR A 15 -0.63 -11.80 -4.30
C TYR A 15 -0.23 -11.03 -3.04
N VAL A 16 1.07 -10.89 -2.82
CA VAL A 16 1.66 -10.18 -1.68
C VAL A 16 2.70 -9.19 -2.19
N VAL A 17 2.52 -7.92 -1.89
CA VAL A 17 3.49 -6.86 -2.24
C VAL A 17 4.08 -6.31 -0.96
N VAL A 18 5.41 -6.22 -0.89
CA VAL A 18 6.13 -5.67 0.25
C VAL A 18 7.04 -4.52 -0.14
N GLN A 19 7.07 -3.49 0.70
CA GLN A 19 7.95 -2.33 0.55
C GLN A 19 8.44 -1.87 1.91
N LYS A 20 9.76 -1.70 2.06
CA LYS A 20 10.37 -1.12 3.25
C LYS A 20 10.50 0.38 3.06
N TYR A 21 9.73 1.18 3.79
CA TYR A 21 9.86 2.64 3.79
C TYR A 21 10.68 3.14 4.98
N LEU A 22 11.61 4.07 4.74
CA LEU A 22 12.25 4.87 5.79
C LEU A 22 11.75 6.31 5.72
N HIS A 23 11.54 6.91 6.88
CA HIS A 23 10.86 8.19 7.02
C HIS A 23 11.80 9.31 7.47
N ASN A 24 11.69 10.48 6.84
CA ASN A 24 12.27 11.72 7.35
C ASN A 24 11.37 12.29 8.46
N MET A 25 11.51 11.73 9.66
CA MET A 25 10.70 12.13 10.81
C MET A 25 10.95 13.56 11.29
N ALA A 26 12.11 14.16 10.98
CA ALA A 26 12.37 15.55 11.31
C ALA A 26 11.49 16.48 10.48
N ALA A 27 11.53 16.33 9.15
CA ALA A 27 10.68 17.11 8.24
C ALA A 27 9.18 16.87 8.49
N TRP A 28 8.78 15.63 8.79
CA TRP A 28 7.38 15.33 9.11
C TRP A 28 6.93 16.09 10.36
N LYS A 29 7.74 16.11 11.43
CA LYS A 29 7.41 16.81 12.69
C LYS A 29 7.33 18.33 12.55
N GLU A 30 8.08 18.92 11.63
CA GLU A 30 8.03 20.36 11.33
C GLU A 30 6.78 20.76 10.52
N THR A 31 6.13 19.78 9.86
CA THR A 31 4.92 20.01 9.09
C THR A 31 3.72 20.24 10.02
N PRO A 32 2.96 21.35 9.89
CA PRO A 32 1.78 21.61 10.72
C PRO A 32 0.74 20.49 10.64
N THR A 33 0.03 20.21 11.73
CA THR A 33 -0.94 19.11 11.82
C THR A 33 -1.98 19.13 10.69
N HIS A 34 -2.59 20.28 10.39
CA HIS A 34 -3.58 20.38 9.32
C HIS A 34 -3.03 19.99 7.94
N VAL A 35 -1.75 20.24 7.68
CA VAL A 35 -1.08 19.84 6.44
C VAL A 35 -0.81 18.32 6.45
N GLN A 36 -0.41 17.75 7.59
CA GLN A 36 -0.28 16.30 7.73
C GLN A 36 -1.61 15.58 7.47
N GLU A 37 -2.70 16.12 8.03
CA GLU A 37 -4.06 15.58 7.86
C GLU A 37 -4.52 15.67 6.40
N GLU A 38 -4.21 16.76 5.70
CA GLU A 38 -4.45 16.88 4.26
C GLU A 38 -3.63 15.89 3.43
N ILE A 39 -2.35 15.68 3.78
CA ILE A 39 -1.50 14.70 3.09
C ILE A 39 -2.04 13.27 3.27
N ILE A 40 -2.45 12.92 4.49
CA ILE A 40 -2.95 11.58 4.81
C ILE A 40 -4.40 11.36 4.34
N GLY A 41 -5.23 12.40 4.38
CA GLY A 41 -6.67 12.35 4.11
C GLY A 41 -7.50 11.98 5.34
N ARG A 42 -6.95 12.11 6.55
CA ARG A 42 -7.63 11.81 7.82
C ARG A 42 -7.16 12.72 8.95
N THR A 43 -8.04 13.03 9.90
CA THR A 43 -7.67 13.74 11.13
C THR A 43 -6.73 12.89 11.98
N LYS A 44 -5.75 13.52 12.62
CA LYS A 44 -4.61 12.83 13.22
C LYS A 44 -4.96 12.11 14.52
N ILE A 45 -5.79 12.72 15.36
CA ILE A 45 -6.15 12.18 16.68
C ILE A 45 -7.38 11.28 16.56
N ASP A 46 -8.43 11.78 15.92
CA ASP A 46 -9.72 11.09 15.86
C ASP A 46 -9.81 10.09 14.69
N ASN A 47 -8.83 10.10 13.79
CA ASN A 47 -8.79 9.23 12.61
C ASN A 47 -10.06 9.34 11.75
N ILE A 48 -10.64 10.54 11.66
CA ILE A 48 -11.84 10.81 10.87
C ILE A 48 -11.42 11.08 9.42
N GLU A 49 -12.15 10.48 8.48
CA GLU A 49 -11.91 10.66 7.06
C GLU A 49 -12.17 12.09 6.59
N ILE A 50 -11.33 12.59 5.69
CA ILE A 50 -11.47 13.89 5.05
C ILE A 50 -11.75 13.63 3.57
N ASP A 51 -12.86 14.16 3.07
CA ASP A 51 -13.19 14.12 1.66
C ASP A 51 -12.38 15.18 0.89
N ASP A 52 -11.76 14.75 -0.20
CA ASP A 52 -10.92 15.57 -1.06
C ASP A 52 -11.02 15.21 -2.54
N ASP A 53 -12.12 14.56 -2.96
CA ASP A 53 -12.27 14.06 -4.33
C ASP A 53 -12.18 15.15 -5.40
N ASP A 54 -12.63 16.36 -5.08
CA ASP A 54 -12.59 17.53 -5.95
C ASP A 54 -11.28 18.33 -5.88
N LYS A 55 -10.32 17.94 -5.01
CA LYS A 55 -9.08 18.71 -4.86
C LYS A 55 -8.14 18.48 -6.06
N PRO A 56 -7.39 19.52 -6.48
CA PRO A 56 -6.36 19.37 -7.53
C PRO A 56 -5.26 18.36 -7.17
N ARG A 57 -5.07 18.11 -5.88
CA ARG A 57 -4.13 17.12 -5.36
C ARG A 57 -4.83 16.30 -4.29
N LYS A 58 -4.91 14.99 -4.55
CA LYS A 58 -5.52 14.00 -3.69
C LYS A 58 -4.57 13.59 -2.56
N SER A 59 -5.15 13.24 -1.42
CA SER A 59 -4.47 12.66 -0.27
C SER A 59 -3.99 11.24 -0.54
N HIS A 60 -3.12 10.73 0.35
CA HIS A 60 -2.70 9.33 0.35
C HIS A 60 -3.90 8.37 0.33
N LYS A 61 -4.93 8.64 1.14
CA LYS A 61 -6.17 7.86 1.17
C LYS A 61 -6.82 7.80 -0.21
N SER A 62 -7.08 8.95 -0.83
CA SER A 62 -7.84 9.01 -2.08
C SER A 62 -7.06 8.52 -3.30
N LEU A 63 -5.73 8.63 -3.28
CA LEU A 63 -4.86 7.98 -4.28
C LEU A 63 -4.83 6.45 -4.11
N ALA A 64 -5.04 5.96 -2.89
CA ALA A 64 -5.11 4.53 -2.59
C ALA A 64 -6.51 3.93 -2.82
N THR A 65 -7.58 4.73 -2.89
CA THR A 65 -8.92 4.25 -3.26
C THR A 65 -8.96 3.91 -4.76
N ILE A 66 -9.31 2.67 -5.09
CA ILE A 66 -9.37 2.17 -6.47
C ILE A 66 -10.79 1.71 -6.78
N GLU A 67 -11.37 2.29 -7.82
CA GLU A 67 -12.73 1.94 -8.27
C GLU A 67 -12.73 1.51 -9.75
N ASP A 68 -13.73 0.71 -10.14
CA ASP A 68 -14.10 0.48 -11.54
C ASP A 68 -15.05 1.56 -12.08
N ASP A 69 -15.39 1.45 -13.37
CA ASP A 69 -16.31 2.36 -14.07
C ASP A 69 -17.74 2.33 -13.52
N ALA A 70 -18.11 1.30 -12.74
CA ALA A 70 -19.40 1.18 -12.09
C ALA A 70 -19.38 1.71 -10.63
N GLY A 71 -18.23 2.19 -10.15
CA GLY A 71 -18.04 2.68 -8.79
C GLY A 71 -17.83 1.59 -7.73
N ASN A 72 -17.52 0.36 -8.12
CA ASN A 72 -17.17 -0.68 -7.15
C ASN A 72 -15.72 -0.51 -6.71
N GLU A 73 -15.51 -0.44 -5.41
CA GLU A 73 -14.18 -0.32 -4.82
C GLU A 73 -13.43 -1.67 -4.80
N TYR A 74 -12.14 -1.61 -5.12
CA TYR A 74 -11.21 -2.72 -5.04
C TYR A 74 -10.28 -2.56 -3.84
N ASP A 75 -10.61 -3.31 -2.79
CA ASP A 75 -9.82 -3.31 -1.56
C ASP A 75 -8.61 -4.23 -1.61
N ILE A 76 -7.61 -3.85 -0.80
CA ILE A 76 -6.49 -4.69 -0.42
C ILE A 76 -6.48 -4.89 1.09
N LEU A 77 -5.93 -6.01 1.55
CA LEU A 77 -5.70 -6.23 2.97
C LEU A 77 -4.27 -5.80 3.31
N ARG A 78 -4.13 -4.78 4.17
CA ARG A 78 -2.82 -4.28 4.63
C ARG A 78 -2.53 -4.73 6.04
N ASP A 79 -1.27 -4.96 6.33
CA ASP A 79 -0.78 -5.26 7.68
C ASP A 79 0.52 -4.51 7.97
N ASN A 80 0.48 -3.20 7.75
CA ASN A 80 1.66 -2.34 7.87
C ASN A 80 2.16 -2.31 9.32
N MET A 81 3.45 -2.57 9.49
CA MET A 81 4.08 -2.55 10.82
C MET A 81 5.19 -1.48 10.91
N PRO A 82 5.26 -0.72 12.03
CA PRO A 82 6.39 0.17 12.26
C PRO A 82 7.66 -0.62 12.56
N PHE A 83 8.80 -0.10 12.15
CA PHE A 83 10.12 -0.60 12.54
C PHE A 83 11.08 0.57 12.73
N GLY A 84 12.21 0.33 13.42
CA GLY A 84 13.22 1.38 13.54
C GLY A 84 14.48 0.96 14.28
N ARG A 85 15.52 1.76 14.10
CA ARG A 85 16.79 1.70 14.82
C ARG A 85 17.10 3.12 15.33
N PRO A 86 16.63 3.51 16.53
CA PRO A 86 16.76 4.89 17.02
C PRO A 86 18.20 5.40 17.06
N GLY A 87 19.17 4.55 17.43
CA GLY A 87 20.60 4.91 17.44
C GLY A 87 21.20 5.18 16.06
N GLN A 88 20.49 4.84 14.98
CA GLN A 88 20.86 5.11 13.59
C GLN A 88 19.92 6.12 12.94
N ASN A 89 19.03 6.75 13.71
CA ASN A 89 17.99 7.66 13.21
C ASN A 89 17.09 7.02 12.12
N GLU A 90 16.89 5.71 12.17
CA GLU A 90 16.00 5.01 11.25
C GLU A 90 14.62 4.81 11.89
N PHE A 91 13.60 5.37 11.24
CA PHE A 91 12.19 5.17 11.58
C PHE A 91 11.46 4.83 10.30
N GLY A 92 10.68 3.77 10.28
CA GLY A 92 10.12 3.27 9.03
C GLY A 92 8.80 2.53 9.21
N THR A 93 8.18 2.27 8.06
CA THR A 93 6.99 1.43 7.94
C THR A 93 7.32 0.32 6.97
N TYR A 94 7.09 -0.92 7.39
CA TYR A 94 7.12 -2.06 6.48
C TYR A 94 5.71 -2.23 5.93
N PHE A 95 5.52 -1.83 4.67
CA PHE A 95 4.28 -2.04 3.95
C PHE A 95 4.19 -3.50 3.51
N ILE A 96 3.03 -4.09 3.76
CA ILE A 96 2.63 -5.37 3.19
C ILE A 96 1.17 -5.30 2.78
N GLY A 97 0.90 -5.61 1.52
CA GLY A 97 -0.44 -5.63 0.93
C GLY A 97 -0.75 -6.99 0.33
N TYR A 98 -1.88 -7.57 0.73
CA TYR A 98 -2.44 -8.80 0.19
C TYR A 98 -3.60 -8.45 -0.74
N THR A 99 -3.57 -8.99 -1.96
CA THR A 99 -4.61 -8.72 -2.96
C THR A 99 -4.96 -9.95 -3.77
N ARG A 100 -6.23 -10.02 -4.16
CA ARG A 100 -6.75 -10.97 -5.15
C ARG A 100 -6.23 -10.64 -6.53
N TYR A 101 -6.15 -9.35 -6.82
CA TYR A 101 -5.79 -8.80 -8.12
C TYR A 101 -4.53 -7.92 -7.96
N LEU A 102 -3.40 -8.38 -8.50
CA LEU A 102 -2.13 -7.64 -8.38
C LEU A 102 -2.24 -6.21 -8.93
N TRP A 103 -2.98 -6.04 -10.03
CA TRP A 103 -3.18 -4.74 -10.69
C TRP A 103 -3.77 -3.67 -9.78
N VAL A 104 -4.49 -4.04 -8.71
CA VAL A 104 -5.05 -3.09 -7.75
C VAL A 104 -3.93 -2.36 -7.01
N ILE A 105 -2.96 -3.10 -6.46
CA ILE A 105 -1.79 -2.50 -5.78
C ILE A 105 -0.93 -1.73 -6.79
N GLU A 106 -0.75 -2.25 -8.01
CA GLU A 106 0.00 -1.56 -9.06
C GLU A 106 -0.65 -0.22 -9.43
N LYS A 107 -1.98 -0.15 -9.52
CA LYS A 107 -2.73 1.08 -9.76
C LYS A 107 -2.62 2.06 -8.59
N MET A 108 -2.69 1.58 -7.34
CA MET A 108 -2.42 2.40 -6.15
C MET A 108 -1.02 3.00 -6.20
N LEU A 109 0.01 2.19 -6.48
CA LEU A 109 1.39 2.64 -6.60
C LEU A 109 1.57 3.62 -7.77
N GLN A 110 0.94 3.37 -8.91
CA GLN A 110 0.99 4.31 -10.04
C GLN A 110 0.39 5.67 -9.65
N ARG A 111 -0.78 5.69 -9.02
CA ARG A 111 -1.41 6.92 -8.51
C ARG A 111 -0.53 7.62 -7.48
N MET A 112 0.10 6.87 -6.57
CA MET A 112 0.97 7.45 -5.55
C MET A 112 2.26 8.05 -6.13
N TYR A 113 2.94 7.36 -7.04
CA TYR A 113 4.26 7.80 -7.54
C TYR A 113 4.20 8.72 -8.75
N VAL A 114 3.22 8.51 -9.64
CA VAL A 114 3.04 9.34 -10.86
C VAL A 114 2.05 10.48 -10.60
N GLY A 115 1.04 10.24 -9.78
CA GLY A 115 -0.07 11.17 -9.54
C GLY A 115 -1.30 10.90 -10.39
N ASP A 116 -2.44 11.37 -9.91
CA ASP A 116 -3.72 11.36 -10.63
C ASP A 116 -4.43 12.72 -10.43
N PRO A 117 -4.31 13.68 -11.37
CA PRO A 117 -3.64 13.56 -12.68
C PRO A 117 -2.09 13.50 -12.57
N PRO A 118 -1.37 13.10 -13.64
CA PRO A 118 0.09 13.03 -13.61
C PRO A 118 0.75 14.31 -13.11
N GLY A 119 1.67 14.17 -12.15
CA GLY A 119 2.29 15.28 -11.42
C GLY A 119 1.66 15.56 -10.06
N ALA A 120 0.41 15.18 -9.82
CA ALA A 120 -0.27 15.25 -8.53
C ALA A 120 -0.01 13.99 -7.68
N TYR A 121 1.27 13.66 -7.48
CA TYR A 121 1.71 12.48 -6.73
C TYR A 121 1.39 12.58 -5.23
N ASP A 122 1.48 11.44 -4.53
CA ASP A 122 1.25 11.32 -3.10
C ASP A 122 2.33 12.04 -2.29
N ARG A 123 1.91 13.05 -1.54
CA ARG A 123 2.79 13.86 -0.68
C ARG A 123 3.39 13.09 0.49
N LEU A 124 2.85 11.94 0.87
CA LEU A 124 3.48 11.10 1.88
C LEU A 124 4.89 10.69 1.44
N LEU A 125 5.12 10.52 0.14
CA LEU A 125 6.43 10.18 -0.43
C LEU A 125 7.47 11.31 -0.29
N ASP A 126 7.05 12.55 0.02
CA ASP A 126 7.98 13.63 0.40
C ASP A 126 8.72 13.30 1.72
N PHE A 127 8.12 12.43 2.54
CA PHE A 127 8.62 12.04 3.86
C PHE A 127 9.01 10.56 3.93
N SER A 128 8.61 9.74 2.97
CA SER A 128 8.74 8.28 3.01
C SER A 128 9.46 7.75 1.77
N THR A 129 10.67 7.24 1.94
CA THR A 129 11.48 6.70 0.85
C THR A 129 11.39 5.17 0.80
N PRO A 130 11.00 4.56 -0.34
CA PRO A 130 11.04 3.11 -0.50
C PRO A 130 12.49 2.62 -0.66
N HIS A 131 12.89 1.63 0.12
CA HIS A 131 14.19 0.96 0.01
C HIS A 131 14.11 -0.42 -0.63
N THR A 132 12.91 -1.01 -0.67
CA THR A 132 12.66 -2.29 -1.33
C THR A 132 11.31 -2.25 -2.02
N GLY A 133 11.14 -3.12 -3.02
CA GLY A 133 9.85 -3.41 -3.64
C GLY A 133 9.90 -4.83 -4.18
N THR A 134 9.03 -5.71 -3.69
CA THR A 134 9.00 -7.11 -4.11
C THR A 134 7.57 -7.63 -4.10
N THR A 135 7.26 -8.40 -5.13
CA THR A 135 5.98 -9.08 -5.28
C THR A 135 6.21 -10.58 -5.13
N PHE A 136 5.33 -11.22 -4.37
CA PHE A 136 5.26 -12.66 -4.18
C PHE A 136 3.86 -13.16 -4.49
N PHE A 137 3.74 -14.46 -4.70
CA PHE A 137 2.48 -15.17 -4.62
C PHE A 137 2.50 -16.08 -3.39
N ALA A 138 1.51 -15.93 -2.50
CA ALA A 138 1.29 -16.80 -1.37
C ALA A 138 0.29 -17.89 -1.76
N PRO A 139 0.75 -19.12 -2.05
CA PRO A 139 -0.14 -20.19 -2.49
C PRO A 139 -0.96 -20.77 -1.33
N THR A 140 -1.98 -21.54 -1.67
CA THR A 140 -2.71 -22.35 -0.69
C THR A 140 -1.77 -23.37 -0.02
N ARG A 141 -2.11 -23.80 1.20
CA ARG A 141 -1.32 -24.81 1.91
C ARG A 141 -1.13 -26.11 1.09
N PRO A 142 -2.16 -26.68 0.44
CA PRO A 142 -1.97 -27.87 -0.40
C PRO A 142 -1.03 -27.64 -1.58
N MET A 143 -1.08 -26.46 -2.21
CA MET A 143 -0.16 -26.12 -3.30
C MET A 143 1.28 -25.98 -2.80
N LEU A 144 1.48 -25.28 -1.69
CA LEU A 144 2.80 -25.15 -1.06
C LEU A 144 3.40 -26.52 -0.75
N GLN A 145 2.60 -27.43 -0.19
CA GLN A 145 3.04 -28.80 0.10
C GLN A 145 3.51 -29.53 -1.17
N LYS A 146 2.74 -29.45 -2.26
CA LYS A 146 3.13 -30.06 -3.55
C LYS A 146 4.44 -29.48 -4.11
N LEU A 147 4.66 -28.17 -3.98
CA LEU A 147 5.89 -27.52 -4.41
C LEU A 147 7.10 -28.04 -3.63
N VAL A 148 6.97 -28.20 -2.30
CA VAL A 148 8.03 -28.75 -1.45
C VAL A 148 8.35 -30.20 -1.82
N GLU A 149 7.33 -31.04 -2.01
CA GLU A 149 7.49 -32.44 -2.42
C GLU A 149 8.16 -32.60 -3.79
N GLY A 150 7.91 -31.66 -4.72
CA GLY A 150 8.51 -31.64 -6.05
C GLY A 150 10.01 -31.30 -6.07
N VAL A 151 10.50 -30.57 -5.07
CA VAL A 151 11.92 -30.17 -4.95
C VAL A 151 12.76 -31.23 -4.22
N GLN A 152 12.13 -32.15 -3.48
CA GLN A 152 12.82 -33.20 -2.73
C GLN A 152 13.05 -34.51 -3.52
N LYS A 153 12.71 -34.54 -4.80
CA LYS A 153 13.02 -35.63 -5.73
C LYS A 153 14.25 -35.30 -6.57
#